data_AF-D1W669-F1
#
_entry.id   AF-D1W669-F1
#
_cell.length_a   1.000
_cell.length_b   1.000
_cell.length_c   1.000
_cell.angle_alpha   90.00
_cell.angle_beta   90.00
_cell.angle_gamma   90.00
#
_symmetry.space_group_name_H-M   'P 1'
#
loop_
_entity.id
_entity.type
_entity.pdbx_description
1 polymer ?
#
loop_
_entity_poly.entity_id
_entity_poly.type
_entity_poly.pdbx_seq_one_letter_code
_entity_poly.pdbx_strand_id
1 'polypeptide(L)'
;MWYTYHYEPVMNMYVSRIDDAFGYSSEAGNFDYRYGMALRRTDLNRLNYETDLDNLGRIKAVRGPNELATGVPYIIAFDYQPKATFGTNGITAPAYAVTKHYDIQPPNDDMETVTFVDGFGRLTAINYPDHPENNVKYHYGSAKLACTMPSAANRRVKLNAKELDEETGMYYYGARYYEPRVSLWMSVDPISNYDPRNSENYLDGEHNGGIFLVIELNRN
;
A
#
# COMPACT_ATOMS: atom_id res chain seq x y z
N MET A 1 7.76 27.20 10.84
CA MET A 1 7.61 26.73 9.44
C MET A 1 6.13 26.86 9.09
N TRP A 2 5.80 27.42 7.93
CA TRP A 2 4.40 27.64 7.52
C TRP A 2 4.15 27.05 6.12
N TYR A 3 2.88 26.75 5.85
CA TYR A 3 2.39 26.30 4.55
C TYR A 3 1.18 27.14 4.15
N THR A 4 1.08 27.46 2.86
CA THR A 4 -0.09 28.10 2.28
C THR A 4 -0.78 27.10 1.36
N TYR A 5 -2.08 26.90 1.57
CA TYR A 5 -2.89 25.98 0.79
C TYR A 5 -3.81 26.76 -0.14
N HIS A 6 -3.78 26.39 -1.41
CA HIS A 6 -4.71 26.86 -2.41
C HIS A 6 -5.65 25.72 -2.78
N TYR A 7 -6.93 26.04 -2.93
CA TYR A 7 -7.97 25.08 -3.27
C TYR A 7 -8.38 25.24 -4.73
N GLU A 8 -8.96 24.20 -5.29
CA GLU A 8 -9.47 24.23 -6.65
C GLU A 8 -10.73 25.13 -6.73
N PRO A 9 -10.94 25.87 -7.84
CA PRO A 9 -11.90 26.98 -7.85
C PRO A 9 -13.38 26.59 -8.01
N VAL A 10 -13.71 25.31 -8.29
CA VAL A 10 -15.05 24.91 -8.73
C VAL A 10 -15.97 24.57 -7.55
N MET A 11 -15.47 23.71 -6.68
CA MET A 11 -16.06 23.19 -5.45
C MET A 11 -15.30 23.66 -4.21
N ASN A 12 -14.04 24.13 -4.35
CA ASN A 12 -13.20 24.59 -3.24
C ASN A 12 -13.05 23.52 -2.14
N MET A 13 -12.95 22.26 -2.58
CA MET A 13 -12.85 21.11 -1.68
C MET A 13 -11.45 20.48 -1.73
N TYR A 14 -10.79 20.52 -2.89
CA TYR A 14 -9.51 19.85 -3.07
C TYR A 14 -8.37 20.84 -3.09
N VAL A 15 -7.27 20.51 -2.41
CA VAL A 15 -6.05 21.31 -2.42
C VAL A 15 -5.40 21.20 -3.80
N SER A 16 -5.32 22.32 -4.51
CA SER A 16 -4.74 22.44 -5.84
C SER A 16 -3.27 22.85 -5.81
N ARG A 17 -2.81 23.51 -4.74
CA ARG A 17 -1.41 23.88 -4.58
C ARG A 17 -1.02 24.06 -3.12
N ILE A 18 0.20 23.68 -2.80
CA ILE A 18 0.81 23.85 -1.49
C ILE A 18 2.11 24.61 -1.69
N ASP A 19 2.24 25.76 -1.02
CA ASP A 19 3.47 26.55 -0.98
C ASP A 19 4.10 26.43 0.41
N ASP A 20 5.42 26.25 0.47
CA ASP A 20 6.17 26.22 1.71
C ASP A 20 6.93 27.54 1.99
N ALA A 21 7.45 27.66 3.21
CA ALA A 21 8.23 28.82 3.63
C ALA A 21 9.56 29.01 2.89
N PHE A 22 10.02 28.02 2.11
CA PHE A 22 11.27 28.04 1.34
C PHE A 22 11.04 28.40 -0.14
N GLY A 23 9.80 28.67 -0.54
CA GLY A 23 9.43 29.03 -1.91
C GLY A 23 9.25 27.83 -2.84
N TYR A 24 9.23 26.61 -2.31
CA TYR A 24 8.85 25.42 -3.07
C TYR A 24 7.33 25.28 -3.11
N SER A 25 6.86 24.72 -4.22
CA SER A 25 5.44 24.45 -4.42
C SER A 25 5.24 23.07 -5.03
N SER A 26 4.14 22.43 -4.67
CA SER A 26 3.60 21.27 -5.39
C SER A 26 2.17 21.58 -5.79
N GLU A 27 1.82 21.20 -7.02
CA GLU A 27 0.51 21.48 -7.60
C GLU A 27 -0.21 20.18 -7.93
N ALA A 28 -1.53 20.21 -7.80
CA ALA A 28 -2.45 19.16 -8.18
C ALA A 28 -3.56 19.81 -9.03
N GLY A 29 -3.90 19.17 -10.14
CA GLY A 29 -4.83 19.72 -11.10
C GLY A 29 -5.58 18.64 -11.86
N ASN A 30 -6.47 19.08 -12.74
CA ASN A 30 -7.33 18.20 -13.53
C ASN A 30 -8.07 17.18 -12.64
N PHE A 31 -8.83 17.66 -11.65
CA PHE A 31 -9.52 16.80 -10.70
C PHE A 31 -10.69 16.06 -11.35
N ASP A 32 -10.80 14.76 -11.11
CA ASP A 32 -12.04 14.02 -11.32
C ASP A 32 -12.94 14.19 -10.10
N TYR A 33 -13.95 15.06 -10.22
CA TYR A 33 -14.86 15.38 -9.14
C TYR A 33 -15.75 14.22 -8.71
N ARG A 34 -15.89 13.16 -9.51
CA ARG A 34 -16.69 11.97 -9.12
C ARG A 34 -16.00 11.19 -8.01
N TYR A 35 -14.66 11.22 -8.00
CA TYR A 35 -13.82 10.47 -7.06
C TYR A 35 -12.97 11.35 -6.15
N GLY A 36 -12.96 12.66 -6.40
CA GLY A 36 -12.14 13.62 -5.64
C GLY A 36 -10.65 13.41 -5.81
N MET A 37 -10.22 12.90 -6.97
CA MET A 37 -8.83 12.57 -7.24
C MET A 37 -8.23 13.53 -8.27
N ALA A 38 -7.03 14.03 -8.01
CA ALA A 38 -6.26 14.79 -9.00
C ALA A 38 -5.70 13.86 -10.08
N LEU A 39 -6.03 14.11 -11.35
CA LEU A 39 -5.51 13.33 -12.48
C LEU A 39 -4.13 13.82 -12.93
N ARG A 40 -3.71 15.01 -12.50
CA ARG A 40 -2.38 15.54 -12.78
C ARG A 40 -1.77 16.10 -11.50
N ARG A 41 -0.48 15.83 -11.31
CA ARG A 41 0.30 16.42 -10.23
C ARG A 41 1.64 16.90 -10.75
N THR A 42 2.12 17.98 -10.14
CA THR A 42 3.37 18.63 -10.45
C THR A 42 4.22 18.65 -9.20
N ASP A 43 5.41 18.08 -9.31
CA ASP A 43 6.38 18.02 -8.22
C ASP A 43 7.15 19.35 -8.05
N LEU A 44 8.07 19.38 -7.08
CA LEU A 44 8.91 20.55 -6.81
C LEU A 44 9.84 20.90 -8.00
N ASN A 45 10.14 19.94 -8.87
CA ASN A 45 10.97 20.12 -10.05
C ASN A 45 10.17 20.58 -11.28
N ARG A 46 8.88 20.89 -11.11
CA ARG A 46 7.92 21.21 -12.18
C ARG A 46 7.73 20.10 -13.21
N LEU A 47 8.02 18.86 -12.81
CA LEU A 47 7.75 17.68 -13.61
C LEU A 47 6.34 17.18 -13.30
N ASN A 48 5.63 16.83 -14.37
CA ASN A 48 4.25 16.36 -14.26
C ASN A 48 4.21 14.83 -14.26
N TYR A 49 3.29 14.29 -13.47
CA TYR A 49 2.80 12.93 -13.65
C TYR A 49 1.29 12.94 -13.70
N GLU A 50 0.74 12.09 -14.55
CA GLU A 50 -0.70 11.96 -14.78
C GLU A 50 -1.18 10.57 -14.41
N THR A 51 -2.39 10.49 -13.89
CA THR A 51 -3.06 9.23 -13.54
C THR A 51 -4.39 9.17 -14.24
N ASP A 52 -4.63 8.09 -14.97
CA ASP A 52 -5.90 7.82 -15.63
C ASP A 52 -6.74 6.88 -14.74
N LEU A 53 -8.04 7.15 -14.65
CA LEU A 53 -8.97 6.38 -13.84
C LEU A 53 -9.95 5.59 -14.71
N ASP A 54 -10.45 4.47 -14.18
CA ASP A 54 -11.60 3.78 -14.74
C ASP A 54 -12.94 4.37 -14.27
N ASN A 55 -14.05 3.83 -14.79
CA ASN A 55 -15.40 4.25 -14.41
C ASN A 55 -15.82 3.84 -12.99
N LEU A 56 -14.93 3.23 -12.21
CA LEU A 56 -15.13 2.87 -10.81
C LEU A 56 -14.20 3.69 -9.87
N GLY A 57 -13.38 4.58 -10.43
CA GLY A 57 -12.46 5.43 -9.67
C GLY A 57 -11.13 4.75 -9.31
N ARG A 58 -10.81 3.62 -9.94
CA ARG A 58 -9.54 2.91 -9.75
C ARG A 58 -8.52 3.38 -10.77
N ILE A 59 -7.24 3.36 -10.40
CA ILE A 59 -6.14 3.78 -11.28
C ILE A 59 -5.98 2.78 -12.42
N LYS A 60 -6.13 3.22 -13.66
CA LYS A 60 -5.93 2.40 -14.86
C LYS A 60 -4.51 2.53 -15.41
N ALA A 61 -3.95 3.73 -15.40
CA ALA A 61 -2.62 4.00 -15.93
C ALA A 61 -1.98 5.18 -15.20
N VAL A 62 -0.65 5.16 -15.14
CA VAL A 62 0.17 6.26 -14.63
C VAL A 62 1.17 6.62 -15.72
N ARG A 63 1.32 7.91 -15.99
CA ARG A 63 2.27 8.48 -16.97
C ARG A 63 3.20 9.43 -16.22
N GLY A 64 4.50 9.16 -16.27
CA GLY A 64 5.51 10.03 -15.70
C GLY A 64 5.97 11.12 -16.68
N PRO A 65 6.95 11.94 -16.27
CA PRO A 65 7.42 13.06 -17.08
C PRO A 65 8.02 12.61 -18.43
N ASN A 66 8.70 11.48 -18.45
CA ASN A 66 9.32 10.92 -19.65
C ASN A 66 8.26 10.38 -20.62
N GLU A 67 7.23 9.72 -20.10
CA GLU A 67 6.16 9.14 -20.89
C GLU A 67 5.30 10.24 -21.52
N LEU A 68 5.03 11.31 -20.76
CA LEU A 68 4.36 12.51 -21.27
C LEU A 68 5.18 13.21 -22.37
N ALA A 69 6.51 13.21 -22.27
CA ALA A 69 7.39 13.83 -23.27
C ALA A 69 7.54 12.99 -24.54
N THR A 70 7.55 11.66 -24.42
CA THR A 70 7.81 10.71 -25.52
C THR A 70 6.53 10.18 -26.16
N GLY A 71 5.36 10.40 -25.56
CA GLY A 71 4.08 9.88 -26.04
C GLY A 71 3.86 8.40 -25.72
N VAL A 72 4.63 7.83 -24.80
CA VAL A 72 4.42 6.47 -24.29
C VAL A 72 3.12 6.44 -23.47
N PRO A 73 2.27 5.41 -23.64
CA PRO A 73 0.93 5.40 -23.04
C PRO A 73 0.93 5.29 -21.51
N TYR A 74 1.94 4.68 -20.89
CA TYR A 74 2.06 4.54 -19.44
C TYR A 74 3.47 4.12 -19.02
N ILE A 75 3.84 4.37 -17.76
CA ILE A 75 4.95 3.69 -17.09
C ILE A 75 4.46 2.46 -16.33
N ILE A 76 3.29 2.59 -15.70
CA ILE A 76 2.61 1.51 -14.97
C ILE A 76 1.13 1.55 -15.35
N ALA A 77 0.57 0.38 -15.68
CA ALA A 77 -0.86 0.22 -15.94
C ALA A 77 -1.45 -0.93 -15.13
N PHE A 78 -2.75 -0.86 -14.86
CA PHE A 78 -3.50 -1.89 -14.17
C PHE A 78 -4.62 -2.41 -15.07
N ASP A 79 -4.62 -3.72 -15.29
CA ASP A 79 -5.76 -4.42 -15.88
C ASP A 79 -6.52 -5.17 -14.79
N TYR A 80 -7.77 -4.76 -14.57
CA TYR A 80 -8.61 -5.28 -13.50
C TYR A 80 -9.52 -6.39 -14.00
N GLN A 81 -9.43 -7.56 -13.36
CA GLN A 81 -10.32 -8.70 -13.57
C GLN A 81 -11.23 -8.87 -12.35
N PRO A 82 -12.31 -8.05 -12.21
CA PRO A 82 -13.08 -7.95 -10.98
C PRO A 82 -14.01 -9.16 -10.73
N LYS A 83 -14.15 -10.06 -11.70
CA LYS A 83 -15.10 -11.17 -11.62
C LYS A 83 -14.42 -12.43 -11.09
N ALA A 84 -14.65 -12.73 -9.82
CA ALA A 84 -14.34 -14.06 -9.30
C ALA A 84 -15.27 -15.10 -9.95
N THR A 85 -14.72 -16.26 -10.28
CA THR A 85 -15.50 -17.41 -10.74
C THR A 85 -15.72 -18.36 -9.59
N PHE A 86 -16.94 -18.86 -9.46
CA PHE A 86 -17.36 -19.76 -8.39
C PHE A 86 -17.74 -21.10 -9.00
N GLY A 87 -17.16 -22.18 -8.49
CA GLY A 87 -17.56 -23.55 -8.73
C GLY A 87 -18.34 -24.11 -7.55
N THR A 88 -18.75 -25.38 -7.66
CA THR A 88 -19.56 -26.07 -6.63
C THR A 88 -18.90 -26.09 -5.25
N ASN A 89 -17.56 -26.03 -5.17
CA ASN A 89 -16.79 -26.10 -3.93
C ASN A 89 -16.13 -24.77 -3.53
N GLY A 90 -16.54 -23.64 -4.12
CA GLY A 90 -16.01 -22.30 -3.80
C GLY A 90 -15.34 -21.59 -4.98
N ILE A 91 -14.44 -20.64 -4.68
CA ILE A 91 -13.78 -19.79 -5.68
C ILE A 91 -12.86 -20.64 -6.56
N THR A 92 -13.09 -20.63 -7.88
CA THR A 92 -12.27 -21.30 -8.90
C THR A 92 -11.19 -20.39 -9.46
N ALA A 93 -11.50 -19.09 -9.62
CA ALA A 93 -10.51 -18.05 -9.89
C ALA A 93 -10.88 -16.80 -9.07
N PRO A 94 -9.97 -16.26 -8.24
CA PRO A 94 -10.23 -15.02 -7.51
C PRO A 94 -10.30 -13.84 -8.47
N ALA A 95 -10.91 -12.74 -8.03
CA ALA A 95 -10.71 -11.45 -8.70
C ALA A 95 -9.25 -11.02 -8.48
N TYR A 96 -8.61 -10.49 -9.53
CA TYR A 96 -7.23 -10.04 -9.46
C TYR A 96 -7.02 -8.81 -10.35
N ALA A 97 -5.86 -8.16 -10.19
CA ALA A 97 -5.40 -7.11 -11.07
C ALA A 97 -4.01 -7.48 -11.58
N VAL A 98 -3.77 -7.26 -12.87
CA VAL A 98 -2.46 -7.37 -13.49
C VAL A 98 -1.83 -5.99 -13.48
N THR A 99 -0.64 -5.87 -12.89
CA THR A 99 0.18 -4.66 -12.96
C THR A 99 1.18 -4.83 -14.09
N LYS A 100 1.12 -3.95 -15.08
CA LYS A 100 2.03 -3.91 -16.23
C LYS A 100 3.05 -2.80 -16.03
N HIS A 101 4.33 -3.12 -16.16
CA HIS A 101 5.39 -2.12 -16.19
C HIS A 101 5.89 -2.01 -17.62
N TYR A 102 5.87 -0.79 -18.15
CA TYR A 102 6.37 -0.54 -19.49
C TYR A 102 7.87 -0.78 -19.55
N ASP A 103 8.31 -1.59 -20.53
CA ASP A 103 9.71 -1.77 -20.86
C ASP A 103 10.02 -1.11 -22.21
N ILE A 104 11.06 -0.27 -22.21
CA ILE A 104 11.51 0.44 -23.42
C ILE A 104 12.30 -0.47 -24.37
N GLN A 105 12.88 -1.57 -23.87
CA GLN A 105 13.74 -2.44 -24.68
C GLN A 105 12.93 -3.34 -25.61
N PRO A 106 12.02 -4.21 -25.10
CA PRO A 106 10.97 -4.85 -25.90
C PRO A 106 9.64 -4.08 -25.75
N PRO A 107 9.34 -3.09 -26.61
CA PRO A 107 8.18 -2.19 -26.44
C PRO A 107 6.78 -2.86 -26.56
N ASN A 108 6.73 -4.16 -26.84
CA ASN A 108 5.49 -4.95 -26.90
C ASN A 108 5.45 -6.07 -25.84
N ASP A 109 6.41 -6.10 -24.92
CA ASP A 109 6.55 -7.13 -23.89
C ASP A 109 6.69 -6.42 -22.54
N ASP A 110 5.55 -6.13 -21.92
CA ASP A 110 5.49 -5.46 -20.63
C ASP A 110 5.82 -6.46 -19.51
N MET A 111 6.48 -5.98 -18.45
CA MET A 111 6.67 -6.81 -17.26
C MET A 111 5.37 -6.87 -16.45
N GLU A 112 4.67 -8.00 -16.58
CA GLU A 112 3.41 -8.25 -15.87
C GLU A 112 3.61 -8.92 -14.51
N THR A 113 2.89 -8.42 -13.50
CA THR A 113 2.88 -9.00 -12.16
C THR A 113 1.47 -9.04 -11.59
N VAL A 114 1.18 -10.12 -10.86
CA VAL A 114 -0.08 -10.30 -10.13
C VAL A 114 0.23 -10.58 -8.67
N THR A 115 -0.23 -9.70 -7.80
CA THR A 115 0.00 -9.78 -6.36
C THR A 115 -1.25 -10.28 -5.65
N PHE A 116 -1.11 -11.35 -4.88
CA PHE A 116 -2.18 -11.90 -4.05
C PHE A 116 -1.93 -11.58 -2.59
N VAL A 117 -2.96 -11.10 -1.91
CA VAL A 117 -2.95 -10.83 -0.47
C VAL A 117 -4.03 -11.66 0.23
N ASP A 118 -3.79 -11.98 1.50
CA ASP A 118 -4.82 -12.59 2.34
C ASP A 118 -5.79 -11.54 2.92
N GLY A 119 -6.82 -11.99 3.63
CA GLY A 119 -7.81 -11.11 4.27
C GLY A 119 -7.25 -10.18 5.36
N PHE A 120 -5.99 -10.37 5.78
CA PHE A 120 -5.27 -9.49 6.70
C PHE A 120 -4.29 -8.56 5.97
N GLY A 121 -4.31 -8.53 4.64
CA GLY A 121 -3.43 -7.69 3.82
C GLY A 121 -2.00 -8.21 3.67
N ARG A 122 -1.73 -9.47 4.04
CA ARG A 122 -0.39 -10.06 3.92
C ARG A 122 -0.17 -10.66 2.54
N LEU A 123 1.00 -10.41 1.97
CA LEU A 123 1.40 -10.87 0.65
C LEU A 123 1.50 -12.39 0.57
N THR A 124 0.56 -13.08 -0.05
CA THR A 124 0.54 -14.56 -0.13
C THR A 124 1.26 -15.08 -1.37
N ALA A 125 1.19 -14.38 -2.50
CA ALA A 125 1.90 -14.78 -3.71
C ALA A 125 2.18 -13.60 -4.65
N ILE A 126 3.24 -13.72 -5.42
CA ILE A 126 3.52 -12.88 -6.59
C ILE A 126 3.65 -13.84 -7.78
N ASN A 127 2.80 -13.63 -8.79
CA ASN A 127 2.86 -14.39 -10.02
C ASN A 127 3.29 -13.50 -11.18
N TYR A 128 4.12 -14.05 -12.07
CA TYR A 128 4.57 -13.47 -13.33
C TYR A 128 3.93 -14.31 -14.45
N PRO A 129 2.87 -13.81 -15.10
CA PRO A 129 2.14 -14.57 -16.12
C PRO A 129 3.02 -15.08 -17.27
N ASP A 130 3.93 -14.23 -17.76
CA ASP A 130 4.84 -14.56 -18.86
C ASP A 130 6.09 -15.33 -18.42
N HIS A 131 6.39 -15.30 -17.11
CA HIS A 131 7.55 -15.95 -16.50
C HIS A 131 7.16 -16.79 -15.27
N PRO A 132 6.35 -17.84 -15.43
CA PRO A 132 5.85 -18.63 -14.30
C PRO A 132 6.95 -19.28 -13.46
N GLU A 133 8.16 -19.44 -14.01
CA GLU A 133 9.36 -19.87 -13.30
C GLU A 133 9.78 -18.95 -12.13
N ASN A 134 9.42 -17.66 -12.19
CA ASN A 134 9.77 -16.66 -11.18
C ASN A 134 8.70 -16.50 -10.09
N ASN A 135 7.61 -17.28 -10.14
CA ASN A 135 6.51 -17.17 -9.19
C ASN A 135 6.95 -17.41 -7.74
N VAL A 136 6.55 -16.52 -6.84
CA VAL A 136 6.88 -16.58 -5.42
C VAL A 136 5.63 -16.83 -4.59
N LYS A 137 5.71 -17.77 -3.63
CA LYS A 137 4.63 -18.06 -2.67
C LYS A 137 5.12 -17.92 -1.24
N TYR A 138 4.37 -17.16 -0.45
CA TYR A 138 4.61 -16.92 0.96
C TYR A 138 3.60 -17.73 1.80
N HIS A 139 4.07 -18.25 2.93
CA HIS A 139 3.26 -19.03 3.86
C HIS A 139 3.33 -18.36 5.24
N TYR A 140 2.18 -18.01 5.80
CA TYR A 140 2.08 -17.37 7.12
C TYR A 140 1.26 -18.24 8.08
N GLY A 141 1.68 -18.32 9.35
CA GLY A 141 0.81 -18.77 10.44
C GLY A 141 0.50 -20.26 10.56
N SER A 142 1.23 -21.16 9.89
CA SER A 142 1.11 -22.61 10.15
C SER A 142 2.37 -23.17 10.80
N ALA A 143 2.21 -23.73 12.00
CA ALA A 143 3.18 -24.69 12.51
C ALA A 143 3.10 -25.97 11.64
N LYS A 144 4.20 -26.25 10.94
CA LYS A 144 4.62 -27.58 10.46
C LYS A 144 3.96 -28.12 9.17
N LEU A 145 4.65 -27.94 8.05
CA LEU A 145 5.15 -29.04 7.20
C LEU A 145 6.41 -28.52 6.49
N ALA A 146 7.49 -29.29 6.61
CA ALA A 146 8.83 -28.89 6.24
C ALA A 146 8.91 -28.36 4.81
N CYS A 147 9.37 -27.11 4.64
CA CYS A 147 10.11 -26.78 3.44
C CYS A 147 11.41 -27.59 3.50
N THR A 148 11.51 -28.66 2.71
CA THR A 148 12.78 -29.33 2.47
C THR A 148 13.64 -28.37 1.66
N MET A 149 14.47 -27.56 2.34
CA MET A 149 15.76 -27.09 1.83
C MET A 149 16.71 -26.79 3.00
N PRO A 150 18.02 -27.07 2.85
CA PRO A 150 18.97 -27.16 3.96
C PRO A 150 19.65 -25.82 4.21
N SER A 151 19.47 -25.26 5.41
CA SER A 151 20.40 -24.32 6.07
C SER A 151 19.66 -23.63 7.20
N ALA A 152 20.28 -23.59 8.38
CA ALA A 152 19.71 -23.19 9.67
C ALA A 152 19.23 -21.72 9.79
N ALA A 153 19.21 -20.95 8.70
CA ALA A 153 18.79 -19.54 8.70
C ALA A 153 17.26 -19.35 8.69
N ASN A 154 16.49 -20.35 8.29
CA ASN A 154 15.06 -20.17 7.96
C ASN A 154 14.08 -20.38 9.15
N ARG A 155 14.49 -20.07 10.39
CA ARG A 155 13.66 -20.38 11.58
C ARG A 155 13.08 -19.18 12.33
N ARG A 156 13.36 -17.95 11.89
CA ARG A 156 13.16 -16.78 12.76
C ARG A 156 11.89 -15.98 12.51
N VAL A 157 11.29 -15.99 11.32
CA VAL A 157 10.18 -15.07 10.99
C VAL A 157 8.89 -15.83 10.71
N LYS A 158 7.82 -15.60 11.49
CA LYS A 158 6.60 -16.44 11.38
C LYS A 158 5.24 -15.66 11.39
N LEU A 159 5.17 -14.40 11.85
CA LEU A 159 3.95 -13.56 11.82
C LEU A 159 4.34 -12.07 11.71
N ASN A 160 3.70 -11.31 10.82
CA ASN A 160 3.95 -9.88 10.58
C ASN A 160 5.43 -9.49 10.42
N ALA A 161 6.22 -10.37 9.81
CA ALA A 161 7.67 -10.22 9.69
C ALA A 161 8.42 -10.07 11.04
N LYS A 162 7.83 -10.53 12.15
CA LYS A 162 8.43 -10.50 13.49
C LYS A 162 8.99 -11.83 13.92
N GLU A 163 10.00 -11.74 14.78
CA GLU A 163 10.72 -12.91 15.27
C GLU A 163 9.82 -13.71 16.22
N LEU A 164 9.67 -15.01 15.94
CA LEU A 164 9.05 -15.93 16.88
C LEU A 164 10.13 -16.40 17.86
N ASP A 165 9.90 -16.18 19.14
CA ASP A 165 10.66 -16.84 20.18
C ASP A 165 10.18 -18.30 20.30
N GLU A 166 11.05 -19.24 19.93
CA GLU A 166 10.71 -20.67 19.91
C GLU A 166 10.57 -21.28 21.32
N GLU A 167 11.15 -20.65 22.36
CA GLU A 167 11.07 -21.14 23.74
C GLU A 167 9.71 -20.81 24.37
N THR A 168 9.16 -19.65 24.04
CA THR A 168 7.91 -19.14 24.62
C THR A 168 6.70 -19.28 23.69
N GLY A 169 6.92 -19.40 22.37
CA GLY A 169 5.85 -19.41 21.38
C GLY A 169 5.24 -18.03 21.11
N MET A 170 5.88 -16.97 21.60
CA MET A 170 5.42 -15.58 21.48
C MET A 170 6.20 -14.83 20.39
N TYR A 171 5.58 -13.79 19.82
CA TYR A 171 6.23 -12.91 18.83
C TYR A 171 6.83 -11.67 19.49
N TYR A 172 8.09 -11.37 19.20
CA TYR A 172 8.76 -10.18 19.69
C TYR A 172 8.63 -9.01 18.70
N TYR A 173 8.01 -7.91 19.16
CA TYR A 173 7.79 -6.68 18.39
C TYR A 173 8.71 -5.53 18.82
N GLY A 174 9.82 -5.83 19.52
CA GLY A 174 10.75 -4.82 20.04
C GLY A 174 10.30 -4.28 21.40
N ALA A 175 9.16 -3.61 21.46
CA ALA A 175 8.66 -3.04 22.72
C ALA A 175 7.79 -4.01 23.54
N ARG A 176 7.20 -5.03 22.89
CA ARG A 176 6.22 -5.94 23.50
C ARG A 176 6.30 -7.35 22.90
N TYR A 177 5.82 -8.31 23.67
CA TYR A 177 5.54 -9.69 23.22
C TYR A 177 4.06 -9.86 22.88
N TYR A 178 3.78 -10.51 21.76
CA TYR A 178 2.43 -10.81 21.28
C TYR A 178 2.17 -12.31 21.33
N GLU A 179 1.07 -12.71 21.98
CA GLU A 179 0.62 -14.10 22.04
C GLU A 179 -0.42 -14.36 20.94
N PRO A 180 -0.07 -15.13 19.89
CA PRO A 180 -0.96 -15.36 18.75
C PRO A 180 -2.17 -16.21 19.08
N ARG A 181 -2.12 -17.10 20.09
CA ARG A 181 -3.21 -18.03 20.40
C ARG A 181 -4.43 -17.33 20.99
N VAL A 182 -4.20 -16.28 21.79
CA VAL A 182 -5.26 -15.48 22.41
C VAL A 182 -5.39 -14.09 21.80
N SER A 183 -4.57 -13.77 20.79
CA SER A 183 -4.55 -12.48 20.11
C SER A 183 -4.41 -11.28 21.08
N LEU A 184 -3.53 -11.45 22.07
CA LEU A 184 -3.32 -10.47 23.14
C LEU A 184 -1.85 -10.04 23.21
N TRP A 185 -1.61 -8.79 23.57
CA TRP A 185 -0.29 -8.31 23.99
C TRP A 185 -0.03 -8.70 25.44
N MET A 186 1.20 -9.15 25.74
CA MET A 186 1.58 -9.56 27.09
C MET A 186 1.81 -8.39 28.04
N SER A 187 1.88 -7.17 27.51
CA SER A 187 1.98 -5.94 28.28
C SER A 187 1.16 -4.81 27.65
N VAL A 188 0.73 -3.88 28.51
CA VAL A 188 0.15 -2.60 28.09
C VAL A 188 1.18 -1.84 27.26
N ASP A 189 0.72 -1.02 26.31
CA ASP A 189 1.61 -0.19 25.51
C ASP A 189 2.45 0.72 26.43
N PRO A 190 3.80 0.69 26.34
CA PRO A 190 4.66 1.55 27.15
C PRO A 190 4.34 3.05 27.00
N ILE A 191 3.76 3.46 25.87
CA ILE A 191 3.43 4.87 25.57
C ILE A 191 1.95 5.20 25.87
N SER A 192 1.18 4.21 26.36
CA SER A 192 -0.21 4.41 26.81
C SER A 192 -0.32 4.94 28.24
N ASN A 193 0.79 4.99 29.00
CA ASN A 193 0.79 5.58 30.35
C ASN A 193 1.14 7.06 30.28
N TYR A 194 0.33 7.89 30.97
CA TYR A 194 0.70 9.29 31.24
C TYR A 194 1.95 9.31 32.13
N ASP A 195 3.11 9.53 31.53
CA ASP A 195 4.38 9.77 32.22
C ASP A 195 4.55 11.29 32.41
N PRO A 196 4.78 11.81 33.62
CA PRO A 196 5.12 13.23 33.82
C PRO A 196 6.37 13.71 33.04
N ARG A 197 7.16 12.79 32.46
CA ARG A 197 8.30 13.08 31.57
C ARG A 197 8.00 12.93 30.08
N ASN A 198 6.82 12.42 29.71
CA ASN A 198 6.35 12.33 28.33
C ASN A 198 5.04 13.10 28.18
N SER A 199 5.06 14.21 27.46
CA SER A 199 3.87 15.04 27.22
C SER A 199 2.93 14.49 26.15
N GLU A 200 3.27 13.36 25.52
CA GLU A 200 2.51 12.77 24.41
C GLU A 200 1.86 11.44 24.83
N ASN A 201 0.55 11.29 24.61
CA ASN A 201 -0.18 10.04 24.84
C ASN A 201 -0.73 9.45 23.53
N TYR A 202 -0.50 8.15 23.33
CA TYR A 202 -1.02 7.43 22.16
C TYR A 202 -2.55 7.37 22.10
N LEU A 203 -3.22 7.24 23.24
CA LEU A 203 -4.69 7.19 23.29
C LEU A 203 -5.32 8.53 22.86
N ASP A 204 -4.56 9.62 22.95
CA ASP A 204 -4.97 10.96 22.54
C ASP A 204 -4.54 11.28 21.10
N GLY A 205 -3.86 10.35 20.41
CA GLY A 205 -3.49 10.47 19.00
C GLY A 205 -2.24 11.31 18.71
N GLU A 206 -1.41 11.57 19.72
CA GLU A 206 -0.35 12.58 19.62
C GLU A 206 0.95 12.08 18.97
N HIS A 207 1.19 10.75 18.92
CA HIS A 207 2.38 10.18 18.27
C HIS A 207 2.19 9.95 16.76
N ASN A 208 3.21 10.33 15.96
CA ASN A 208 3.25 10.23 14.48
C ASN A 208 2.16 11.02 13.73
N GLY A 209 1.53 12.00 14.37
CA GLY A 209 0.56 12.89 13.73
C GLY A 209 -0.76 12.24 13.35
N GLY A 210 -1.05 11.04 13.88
CA GLY A 210 -2.24 10.26 13.54
C GLY A 210 -2.23 9.70 12.11
N ILE A 211 -2.73 8.49 11.93
CA ILE A 211 -3.12 8.00 10.61
C ILE A 211 -4.57 8.47 10.39
N PHE A 212 -4.76 9.58 9.70
CA PHE A 212 -6.09 9.98 9.24
C PHE A 212 -6.48 9.13 8.03
N LEU A 213 -7.08 7.96 8.30
CA LEU A 213 -7.82 7.26 7.25
C LEU A 213 -9.10 8.06 6.99
N VAL A 214 -9.24 8.66 5.80
CA VAL A 214 -10.44 9.40 5.37
C VAL A 214 -11.56 8.42 5.00
N ILE A 215 -11.92 7.52 5.90
CA ILE A 215 -13.12 6.71 5.79
C ILE A 215 -13.68 6.58 7.21
N GLU A 216 -14.85 7.19 7.43
CA GLU A 216 -15.67 7.25 8.65
C GLU A 216 -15.46 8.45 9.59
N LEU A 217 -16.06 9.59 9.23
CA LEU A 217 -16.82 10.39 10.20
C LEU A 217 -18.13 10.89 9.57
N ASN A 218 -19.13 10.01 9.52
CA ASN A 218 -20.51 10.44 9.71
C ASN A 218 -20.82 10.28 11.20
N ARG A 219 -20.78 11.38 11.95
CA ARG A 219 -21.59 11.56 13.16
C ARG A 219 -22.03 13.02 13.25
N ASN A 220 -23.35 13.17 13.27
CA ASN A 220 -24.23 14.31 13.55
C ASN A 220 -23.57 15.62 14.02
#